data_AF-A0A848KI72-F1
#
_entry.id   AF-A0A848KI72-F1
#
_cell.length_a   1.000
_cell.length_b   1.000
_cell.length_c   1.000
_cell.angle_alpha   90.00
_cell.angle_beta   90.00
_cell.angle_gamma   90.00
#
_symmetry.space_group_name_H-M   'P 1'
#
loop_
_entity.id
_entity.type
_entity.pdbx_description
1 polymer ?
#
loop_
_entity_poly.entity_id
_entity_poly.type
_entity_poly.pdbx_seq_one_letter_code
_entity_poly.pdbx_strand_id
1 'polypeptide(L)'
;MNSRAAQILRRFLVVFGASVMLTALLGTTSASADPVPYGGGCILYPDNKAMTVDSLRLRCSPEQLTAIYAAAPQGATPQGSKNGWVVLPNYAAGMAPGIWTGKNFYTDTNGGMLQNRLTAAALEGWLANISRGTSISDGKPAWVLDYRMSPTPPLFDEIREVTPGVWYGLSWWNFGFTNMTLLTFVLA
;
A
#
# COMPACT_ATOMS: atom_id res chain seq x y z
N MET A 1 20.00 77.52 25.26
CA MET A 1 18.95 78.32 24.63
C MET A 1 19.37 78.65 23.19
N ASN A 2 18.57 78.19 22.22
CA ASN A 2 18.37 78.72 20.84
C ASN A 2 19.58 78.71 19.86
N SER A 3 19.49 78.44 18.56
CA SER A 3 18.37 78.21 17.64
C SER A 3 18.88 77.58 16.32
N ARG A 4 18.19 76.51 15.89
CA ARG A 4 17.78 76.08 14.54
C ARG A 4 18.54 76.55 13.27
N ALA A 5 18.83 75.54 12.46
CA ALA A 5 18.55 75.39 11.02
C ALA A 5 19.38 76.20 9.99
N ALA A 6 20.14 75.50 9.14
CA ALA A 6 19.62 74.92 7.89
C ALA A 6 20.74 74.16 7.12
N GLN A 7 20.34 73.05 6.45
CA GLN A 7 20.78 72.63 5.10
C GLN A 7 22.28 72.28 4.88
N ILE A 8 22.70 71.05 4.54
CA ILE A 8 22.56 70.31 3.26
C ILE A 8 23.50 69.09 3.42
N LEU A 9 23.03 67.83 3.45
CA LEU A 9 22.80 66.93 2.31
C LEU A 9 23.91 65.84 2.19
N ARG A 10 23.48 64.56 2.16
CA ARG A 10 24.19 63.35 1.66
C ARG A 10 25.40 62.89 2.52
N ARG A 11 25.56 61.63 2.92
CA ARG A 11 25.32 60.36 2.20
C ARG A 11 25.01 59.25 3.22
N PHE A 12 23.91 58.53 3.01
CA PHE A 12 23.71 57.20 3.57
C PHE A 12 24.61 56.23 2.81
N LEU A 13 25.55 55.59 3.50
CA LEU A 13 26.18 54.36 3.05
C LEU A 13 25.67 53.25 3.95
N VAL A 14 24.55 52.64 3.53
CA VAL A 14 24.08 51.36 4.05
C VAL A 14 25.00 50.32 3.45
N VAL A 15 25.91 49.77 4.26
CA VAL A 15 26.71 48.60 3.90
C VAL A 15 25.76 47.40 3.92
N PHE A 16 25.30 46.99 2.74
CA PHE A 16 24.63 45.71 2.54
C PHE A 16 25.68 44.61 2.68
N GLY A 17 25.76 44.00 3.86
CA GLY A 17 26.48 42.74 4.06
C GLY A 17 25.71 41.63 3.36
N ALA A 18 26.25 41.14 2.24
CA ALA A 18 25.73 39.98 1.55
C ALA A 18 26.02 38.71 2.37
N SER A 19 25.04 38.26 3.15
CA SER A 19 25.07 36.92 3.74
C SER A 19 24.81 35.89 2.63
N VAL A 20 25.87 35.29 2.11
CA VAL A 20 25.79 34.11 1.25
C VAL A 20 25.33 32.94 2.11
N MET A 21 24.03 32.63 2.09
CA MET A 21 23.54 31.36 2.61
C MET A 21 24.01 30.26 1.67
N LEU A 22 24.99 29.48 2.14
CA LEU A 22 25.45 28.26 1.51
C LEU A 22 24.36 27.19 1.70
N THR A 23 23.45 27.07 0.74
CA THR A 23 22.45 26.00 0.69
C THR A 23 23.17 24.69 0.41
N ALA A 24 23.43 23.90 1.45
CA ALA A 24 23.89 22.54 1.30
C ALA A 24 22.78 21.71 0.64
N LEU A 25 22.92 21.45 -0.66
CA LEU A 25 22.16 20.43 -1.40
C LEU A 25 22.61 19.06 -0.89
N LEU A 26 22.09 18.64 0.27
CA LEU A 26 22.11 17.23 0.66
C LEU A 26 21.14 16.51 -0.27
N GLY A 27 21.66 15.97 -1.37
CA GLY A 27 20.94 14.98 -2.15
C GLY A 27 20.63 13.81 -1.24
N THR A 28 19.36 13.61 -0.90
CA THR A 28 18.91 12.39 -0.24
C THR A 28 19.00 11.26 -1.24
N THR A 29 20.14 10.57 -1.27
CA THR A 29 20.19 9.23 -1.85
C THR A 29 19.30 8.35 -0.98
N SER A 30 18.07 8.10 -1.42
CA SER A 30 17.24 7.05 -0.83
C SER A 30 18.07 5.75 -0.91
N ALA A 31 18.53 5.26 0.23
CA ALA A 31 19.20 3.97 0.29
C ALA A 31 18.22 2.91 -0.21
N SER A 32 18.59 2.20 -1.26
CA SER A 32 17.82 1.06 -1.74
C SER A 32 17.81 -0.01 -0.65
N ALA A 33 16.64 -0.53 -0.31
CA ALA A 33 16.53 -1.62 0.65
C ALA A 33 16.85 -2.95 -0.03
N ASP A 34 17.68 -3.76 0.64
CA ASP A 34 18.14 -5.04 0.10
C ASP A 34 16.98 -6.01 -0.18
N PRO A 35 17.03 -6.80 -1.26
CA PRO A 35 16.07 -7.87 -1.50
C PRO A 35 16.01 -8.87 -0.35
N VAL A 36 14.80 -9.32 0.00
CA VAL A 36 14.56 -10.22 1.13
C VAL A 36 14.27 -11.64 0.62
N PRO A 37 15.21 -12.60 0.76
CA PRO A 37 15.03 -13.96 0.26
C PRO A 37 14.21 -14.83 1.23
N TYR A 38 13.33 -15.67 0.65
CA TYR A 38 12.58 -16.71 1.37
C TYR A 38 12.97 -18.13 0.92
N GLY A 39 14.02 -18.26 0.10
CA GLY A 39 14.51 -19.52 -0.46
C GLY A 39 13.82 -19.92 -1.77
N GLY A 40 14.38 -20.90 -2.50
CA GLY A 40 13.75 -21.45 -3.71
C GLY A 40 13.50 -20.45 -4.86
N GLY A 41 14.15 -19.29 -4.85
CA GLY A 41 13.91 -18.21 -5.82
C GLY A 41 12.75 -17.27 -5.48
N CYS A 42 12.06 -17.47 -4.35
CA CYS A 42 11.10 -16.54 -3.77
C CYS A 42 11.86 -15.39 -3.07
N ILE A 43 11.72 -14.17 -3.58
CA ILE A 43 12.44 -12.98 -3.12
C ILE A 43 11.49 -11.78 -3.16
N LEU A 44 11.43 -11.00 -2.08
CA LEU A 44 10.73 -9.71 -2.06
C LEU A 44 11.71 -8.58 -2.38
N TYR A 45 11.28 -7.62 -3.20
CA TYR A 45 12.08 -6.49 -3.64
C TYR A 45 11.42 -5.19 -3.14
N PRO A 46 11.87 -4.63 -2.00
CA PRO A 46 11.23 -3.46 -1.40
C PRO A 46 11.07 -2.25 -2.33
N ASP A 47 12.04 -2.07 -3.24
CA ASP A 47 12.06 -0.94 -4.18
C ASP A 47 11.52 -1.29 -5.57
N ASN A 48 11.05 -2.53 -5.79
CA ASN A 48 10.53 -2.97 -7.08
C ASN A 48 9.25 -3.78 -6.92
N LYS A 49 8.12 -3.07 -6.96
CA LYS A 49 6.77 -3.64 -6.82
C LYS A 49 6.48 -4.73 -7.84
N ALA A 50 6.88 -4.53 -9.10
CA ALA A 50 6.62 -5.48 -10.18
C ALA A 50 7.34 -6.81 -9.93
N MET A 51 8.63 -6.75 -9.56
CA MET A 51 9.40 -7.95 -9.20
C MET A 51 8.86 -8.66 -7.96
N THR A 52 8.38 -7.91 -6.97
CA THR A 52 7.72 -8.49 -5.79
C THR A 52 6.42 -9.21 -6.19
N VAL A 53 5.56 -8.57 -6.99
CA VAL A 53 4.32 -9.18 -7.49
C VAL A 53 4.62 -10.45 -8.28
N ASP A 54 5.62 -10.43 -9.17
CA ASP A 54 6.02 -11.60 -9.95
C ASP A 54 6.55 -12.72 -9.07
N SER A 55 7.38 -12.42 -8.06
CA SER A 55 7.87 -13.43 -7.13
C SER A 55 6.74 -14.09 -6.36
N LEU A 56 5.81 -13.29 -5.79
CA LEU A 56 4.66 -13.80 -5.05
C LEU A 56 3.78 -14.71 -5.90
N ARG A 57 3.58 -14.37 -7.17
CA ARG A 57 2.70 -15.11 -8.09
C ARG A 57 3.33 -16.37 -8.66
N LEU A 58 4.63 -16.32 -8.98
CA LEU A 58 5.25 -17.29 -9.88
C LEU A 58 6.40 -18.08 -9.24
N ARG A 59 6.88 -17.68 -8.06
CA ARG A 59 8.09 -18.27 -7.46
C ARG A 59 7.90 -18.75 -6.03
N CYS A 60 7.04 -18.11 -5.26
CA CYS A 60 6.83 -18.46 -3.86
C CYS A 60 5.89 -19.68 -3.72
N SER A 61 6.31 -20.66 -2.92
CA SER A 61 5.47 -21.79 -2.54
C SER A 61 4.36 -21.37 -1.57
N PRO A 62 3.30 -22.17 -1.39
CA PRO A 62 2.26 -21.90 -0.41
C PRO A 62 2.82 -21.65 1.01
N GLU A 63 3.79 -22.46 1.46
CA GLU A 63 4.40 -22.32 2.78
C GLU A 63 5.19 -21.00 2.90
N GLN A 64 5.89 -20.61 1.83
CA GLN A 64 6.60 -19.34 1.78
C GLN A 64 5.63 -18.16 1.80
N LEU A 65 4.50 -18.25 1.08
CA LEU A 65 3.46 -17.23 1.09
C LEU A 65 2.82 -17.08 2.48
N THR A 66 2.57 -18.18 3.19
CA THR A 66 2.14 -18.16 4.59
C THR A 66 3.18 -17.48 5.48
N ALA A 67 4.47 -17.81 5.32
CA ALA A 67 5.54 -17.19 6.09
C ALA A 67 5.67 -15.68 5.81
N ILE A 68 5.55 -15.27 4.55
CA ILE A 68 5.56 -13.86 4.13
C ILE A 68 4.42 -13.11 4.78
N TYR A 69 3.19 -13.63 4.73
CA TYR A 69 2.04 -12.98 5.35
C TYR A 69 2.20 -12.86 6.87
N ALA A 70 2.66 -13.93 7.52
CA ALA A 70 2.86 -13.98 8.97
C ALA A 70 3.97 -13.02 9.45
N ALA A 71 4.97 -12.74 8.62
CA ALA A 71 6.07 -11.82 8.92
C ALA A 71 5.73 -10.36 8.60
N ALA A 72 4.77 -10.11 7.70
CA ALA A 72 4.43 -8.76 7.26
C ALA A 72 3.77 -7.93 8.38
N PRO A 73 4.04 -6.61 8.45
CA PRO A 73 3.26 -5.70 9.27
C PRO A 73 1.88 -5.44 8.64
N GLN A 74 0.95 -4.86 9.40
CA GLN A 74 -0.30 -4.34 8.83
C GLN A 74 -0.03 -3.38 7.65
N GLY A 75 1.00 -2.52 7.77
CA GLY A 75 1.41 -1.58 6.74
C GLY A 75 0.56 -0.32 6.62
N ALA A 76 0.90 0.52 5.66
CA ALA A 76 0.14 1.71 5.32
C ALA A 76 -1.27 1.34 4.82
N THR A 77 -2.25 2.23 5.03
CA THR A 77 -3.57 2.07 4.41
C THR A 77 -3.41 2.13 2.89
N PRO A 78 -3.90 1.14 2.12
CA PRO A 78 -3.85 1.21 0.67
C PRO A 78 -4.74 2.34 0.18
N GLN A 79 -4.21 3.19 -0.71
CA GLN A 79 -4.94 4.34 -1.27
C GLN A 79 -5.00 4.28 -2.80
N GLY A 80 -6.10 4.78 -3.37
CA GLY A 80 -6.29 4.90 -4.81
C GLY A 80 -6.47 3.54 -5.50
N SER A 81 -6.20 3.51 -6.80
CA SER A 81 -6.31 2.29 -7.59
C SER A 81 -5.15 1.34 -7.32
N LYS A 82 -5.49 0.06 -7.13
CA LYS A 82 -4.55 -1.06 -7.05
C LYS A 82 -4.91 -2.11 -8.07
N ASN A 83 -3.92 -2.55 -8.82
CA ASN A 83 -4.08 -3.72 -9.68
C ASN A 83 -4.01 -4.97 -8.82
N GLY A 84 -4.75 -6.00 -9.21
CA GLY A 84 -4.93 -7.21 -8.42
C GLY A 84 -4.62 -8.47 -9.20
N TRP A 85 -4.03 -9.45 -8.51
CA TRP A 85 -3.79 -10.78 -9.06
C TRP A 85 -4.08 -11.85 -8.01
N VAL A 86 -4.85 -12.87 -8.39
CA VAL A 86 -5.01 -14.08 -7.57
C VAL A 86 -3.71 -14.86 -7.63
N VAL A 87 -3.23 -15.32 -6.47
CA VAL A 87 -1.98 -16.07 -6.31
C VAL A 87 -2.29 -17.56 -6.14
N LEU A 88 -3.10 -17.91 -5.14
CA LEU A 88 -3.59 -19.27 -4.93
C LEU A 88 -5.13 -19.28 -4.81
N PRO A 89 -5.81 -20.35 -5.23
CA PRO A 89 -5.24 -21.53 -5.91
C PRO A 89 -4.92 -21.26 -7.40
N ASN A 90 -3.98 -22.01 -7.97
CA ASN A 90 -3.47 -21.80 -9.33
C ASN A 90 -4.56 -21.83 -10.42
N TYR A 91 -5.60 -22.66 -10.26
CA TYR A 91 -6.71 -22.70 -11.22
C TYR A 91 -7.48 -21.38 -11.28
N ALA A 92 -7.61 -20.67 -10.15
CA ALA A 92 -8.29 -19.38 -10.08
C ALA A 92 -7.41 -18.25 -10.63
N ALA A 93 -6.08 -18.35 -10.46
CA ALA A 93 -5.12 -17.34 -10.94
C ALA A 93 -5.23 -17.08 -12.45
N GLY A 94 -5.48 -18.12 -13.25
CA GLY A 94 -5.64 -18.00 -14.71
C GLY A 94 -6.96 -17.37 -15.16
N MET A 95 -8.03 -17.54 -14.39
CA MET A 95 -9.38 -17.04 -14.73
C MET A 95 -9.68 -15.66 -14.14
N ALA A 96 -9.01 -15.32 -13.03
CA ALA A 96 -9.27 -14.10 -12.27
C ALA A 96 -9.27 -12.83 -13.14
N PRO A 97 -8.35 -12.60 -14.10
CA PRO A 97 -8.32 -11.35 -14.87
C PRO A 97 -9.60 -11.05 -15.66
N GLY A 98 -10.40 -12.08 -16.00
CA GLY A 98 -11.69 -11.91 -16.66
C GLY A 98 -12.81 -11.42 -15.74
N ILE A 99 -12.64 -11.56 -14.42
CA ILE A 99 -13.68 -11.33 -13.41
C ILE A 99 -13.27 -10.22 -12.44
N TRP A 100 -11.98 -10.11 -12.12
CA TRP A 100 -11.42 -9.22 -11.12
C TRP A 100 -10.03 -8.72 -11.54
N THR A 101 -9.85 -7.41 -11.53
CA THR A 101 -8.61 -6.75 -11.98
C THR A 101 -7.94 -5.91 -10.89
N GLY A 102 -8.56 -5.81 -9.71
CA GLY A 102 -8.02 -5.05 -8.61
C GLY A 102 -9.08 -4.38 -7.74
N LYS A 103 -8.70 -3.31 -7.05
CA LYS A 103 -9.56 -2.58 -6.12
C LYS A 103 -9.28 -1.08 -6.22
N ASN A 104 -10.30 -0.26 -6.01
CA ASN A 104 -10.18 1.19 -5.82
C ASN A 104 -10.44 1.50 -4.34
N PHE A 105 -9.46 2.14 -3.70
CA PHE A 105 -9.50 2.47 -2.28
C PHE A 105 -9.77 3.96 -2.07
N TYR A 106 -10.83 4.25 -1.33
CA TYR A 106 -11.24 5.58 -0.87
C TYR A 106 -11.01 5.65 0.65
N THR A 107 -9.74 5.79 1.02
CA THR A 107 -9.30 5.63 2.40
C THR A 107 -8.43 6.77 2.87
N ASP A 108 -8.42 6.98 4.18
CA ASP A 108 -7.44 7.81 4.89
C ASP A 108 -6.49 6.95 5.75
N THR A 109 -5.88 7.53 6.78
CA THR A 109 -4.95 6.82 7.68
C THR A 109 -5.64 5.86 8.67
N ASN A 110 -6.96 5.92 8.79
CA ASN A 110 -7.78 5.15 9.72
C ASN A 110 -8.61 4.07 9.03
N GLY A 111 -8.78 4.14 7.71
CA GLY A 111 -9.56 3.19 6.92
C GLY A 111 -10.44 3.91 5.91
N GLY A 112 -11.59 3.34 5.59
CA GLY A 112 -12.54 3.94 4.67
C GLY A 112 -13.31 2.87 3.91
N MET A 113 -13.49 3.07 2.61
CA MET A 113 -14.20 2.13 1.76
C MET A 113 -13.40 1.78 0.52
N LEU A 114 -13.76 0.67 -0.10
CA LEU A 114 -13.20 0.25 -1.38
C LEU A 114 -14.27 -0.40 -2.24
N GLN A 115 -14.00 -0.44 -3.54
CA GLN A 115 -14.75 -1.25 -4.49
C GLN A 115 -13.79 -2.14 -5.26
N ASN A 116 -14.20 -3.37 -5.53
CA ASN A 116 -13.50 -4.22 -6.48
C ASN A 116 -13.69 -3.68 -7.89
N ARG A 117 -12.64 -3.85 -8.71
CA ARG A 117 -12.67 -3.58 -10.15
C ARG A 117 -12.97 -4.90 -10.84
N LEU A 118 -14.21 -5.04 -11.30
CA LEU A 118 -14.74 -6.24 -11.90
C LEU A 118 -14.64 -6.18 -13.43
N THR A 119 -14.50 -7.35 -14.03
CA THR A 119 -14.36 -7.55 -15.49
C THR A 119 -13.13 -6.88 -16.10
N ALA A 120 -12.86 -7.18 -17.37
CA ALA A 120 -11.81 -6.51 -18.14
C ALA A 120 -12.08 -4.99 -18.32
N ALA A 121 -13.33 -4.53 -18.19
CA ALA A 121 -13.68 -3.12 -18.24
C ALA A 121 -13.42 -2.37 -16.91
N ALA A 122 -12.97 -3.06 -15.87
CA ALA A 122 -12.66 -2.50 -14.56
C ALA A 122 -13.83 -1.73 -13.91
N LEU A 123 -15.05 -2.21 -14.10
CA LEU A 123 -16.26 -1.64 -13.51
C LEU A 123 -16.22 -1.84 -11.99
N GLU A 124 -16.55 -0.79 -11.24
CA GLU A 124 -16.60 -0.89 -9.79
C GLU A 124 -17.80 -1.71 -9.32
N GLY A 125 -17.55 -2.59 -8.36
CA GLY A 125 -18.57 -3.42 -7.71
C GLY A 125 -18.06 -4.00 -6.40
N TRP A 126 -18.93 -4.72 -5.70
CA TRP A 126 -18.62 -5.34 -4.40
C TRP A 126 -17.95 -4.37 -3.43
N LEU A 127 -18.75 -3.46 -2.89
CA LEU A 127 -18.37 -2.49 -1.88
C LEU A 127 -17.95 -3.18 -0.57
N ALA A 128 -16.82 -2.74 -0.01
CA ALA A 128 -16.34 -3.16 1.31
C ALA A 128 -15.94 -1.97 2.18
N ASN A 129 -16.12 -2.11 3.49
CA ASN A 129 -15.43 -1.27 4.46
C ASN A 129 -14.02 -1.80 4.66
N ILE A 130 -13.05 -0.90 4.78
CA ILE A 130 -11.69 -1.23 5.20
C ILE A 130 -11.37 -0.56 6.53
N SER A 131 -10.90 -1.35 7.48
CA SER A 131 -10.56 -0.88 8.82
C SER A 131 -9.39 -1.67 9.40
N ARG A 132 -8.81 -1.14 10.48
CA ARG A 132 -7.82 -1.88 11.26
C ARG A 132 -8.51 -3.04 11.99
N GLY A 133 -7.88 -4.20 11.98
CA GLY A 133 -8.41 -5.37 12.67
C GLY A 133 -7.33 -6.41 12.91
N THR A 134 -7.79 -7.61 13.21
CA THR A 134 -6.96 -8.76 13.51
C THR A 134 -7.12 -9.80 12.42
N SER A 135 -6.01 -10.35 11.93
CA SER A 135 -6.03 -11.45 10.97
C SER A 135 -6.65 -12.71 11.57
N ILE A 136 -7.57 -13.32 10.83
CA ILE A 136 -8.13 -14.65 11.09
C ILE A 136 -7.01 -15.71 11.05
N SER A 137 -6.03 -15.54 10.15
CA SER A 137 -4.97 -16.53 9.94
C SER A 137 -4.01 -16.67 11.12
N ASP A 138 -3.63 -15.58 11.79
CA ASP A 138 -2.56 -15.61 12.80
C ASP A 138 -2.77 -14.70 14.03
N GLY A 139 -3.90 -13.99 14.10
CA GLY A 139 -4.22 -13.14 15.25
C GLY A 139 -3.40 -11.83 15.33
N LYS A 140 -2.56 -11.50 14.33
CA LYS A 140 -1.78 -10.24 14.34
C LYS A 140 -2.51 -9.11 13.57
N PRO A 141 -2.11 -7.83 13.77
CA PRO A 141 -2.74 -6.70 13.10
C PRO A 141 -2.75 -6.83 11.58
N ALA A 142 -3.88 -6.50 10.96
CA ALA A 142 -4.09 -6.50 9.52
C ALA A 142 -5.12 -5.44 9.13
N TRP A 143 -5.16 -5.10 7.85
CA TRP A 143 -6.31 -4.38 7.29
C TRP A 143 -7.39 -5.40 6.95
N VAL A 144 -8.57 -5.18 7.50
CA VAL A 144 -9.75 -6.04 7.30
C VAL A 144 -10.67 -5.38 6.29
N LEU A 145 -11.13 -6.14 5.30
CA LEU A 145 -12.04 -5.72 4.25
C LEU A 145 -13.36 -6.49 4.41
N ASP A 146 -14.40 -5.77 4.78
CA ASP A 146 -15.69 -6.34 5.17
C ASP A 146 -16.75 -6.05 4.11
N TYR A 147 -17.20 -7.11 3.44
CA TYR A 147 -18.18 -7.06 2.36
C TYR A 147 -19.62 -7.28 2.83
N ARG A 148 -19.93 -7.14 4.12
CA ARG A 148 -21.33 -7.27 4.60
C ARG A 148 -22.32 -6.31 3.92
N MET A 149 -21.83 -5.20 3.35
CA MET A 149 -22.66 -4.26 2.57
C MET A 149 -22.90 -4.72 1.12
N SER A 150 -22.13 -5.69 0.62
CA SER A 150 -22.30 -6.25 -0.71
C SER A 150 -23.30 -7.41 -0.69
N PRO A 151 -24.25 -7.49 -1.64
CA PRO A 151 -25.20 -8.60 -1.70
C PRO A 151 -24.54 -9.94 -2.06
N THR A 152 -23.37 -9.89 -2.71
CA THR A 152 -22.55 -11.04 -3.08
C THR A 152 -21.15 -10.57 -3.43
N PRO A 153 -20.12 -11.42 -3.31
CA PRO A 153 -20.09 -12.65 -2.49
C PRO A 153 -19.96 -12.33 -1.00
N PRO A 154 -20.39 -13.24 -0.08
CA PRO A 154 -20.18 -13.08 1.35
C PRO A 154 -18.71 -13.33 1.69
N LEU A 155 -17.89 -12.31 1.45
CA LEU A 155 -16.45 -12.35 1.66
C LEU A 155 -16.03 -11.55 2.87
N PHE A 156 -14.88 -11.96 3.37
CA PHE A 156 -14.05 -11.19 4.27
C PHE A 156 -12.63 -11.30 3.73
N ASP A 157 -11.99 -10.18 3.41
CA ASP A 157 -10.57 -10.21 3.06
C ASP A 157 -9.75 -9.61 4.21
N GLU A 158 -8.50 -10.06 4.32
CA GLU A 158 -7.50 -9.44 5.16
C GLU A 158 -6.22 -9.23 4.36
N ILE A 159 -5.56 -8.09 4.55
CA ILE A 159 -4.34 -7.75 3.82
C ILE A 159 -3.26 -7.18 4.73
N ARG A 160 -2.01 -7.37 4.33
CA ARG A 160 -0.81 -6.81 4.94
C ARG A 160 0.14 -6.31 3.87
N GLU A 161 0.86 -5.24 4.16
CA GLU A 161 1.88 -4.69 3.26
C GLU A 161 3.16 -5.52 3.38
N VAL A 162 3.53 -6.23 2.32
CA VAL A 162 4.70 -7.12 2.30
C VAL A 162 5.97 -6.41 1.85
N THR A 163 5.81 -5.38 1.01
CA THR A 163 6.83 -4.40 0.63
C THR A 163 6.13 -3.06 0.38
N PRO A 164 6.82 -1.92 0.44
CA PRO A 164 6.22 -0.61 0.18
C PRO A 164 5.34 -0.57 -1.07
N GLY A 165 4.04 -0.36 -0.87
CA GLY A 165 3.03 -0.30 -1.92
C GLY A 165 2.64 -1.63 -2.55
N VAL A 166 2.92 -2.78 -1.92
CA VAL A 166 2.42 -4.10 -2.32
C VAL A 166 1.79 -4.78 -1.11
N TRP A 167 0.53 -5.17 -1.25
CA TRP A 167 -0.21 -5.87 -0.21
C TRP A 167 -0.49 -7.31 -0.63
N TYR A 168 -0.22 -8.25 0.27
CA TYR A 168 -0.64 -9.64 0.13
C TYR A 168 -1.87 -9.90 0.99
N GLY A 169 -2.83 -10.64 0.45
CA GLY A 169 -4.15 -10.79 1.02
C GLY A 169 -4.66 -12.22 1.03
N LEU A 170 -5.46 -12.53 2.04
CA LEU A 170 -6.27 -13.73 2.12
C LEU A 170 -7.74 -13.35 2.00
N SER A 171 -8.48 -14.13 1.22
CA SER A 171 -9.92 -14.01 1.09
C SER A 171 -10.58 -15.21 1.72
N TRP A 172 -11.62 -14.97 2.49
CA TRP A 172 -12.37 -15.96 3.24
C TRP A 172 -13.82 -15.95 2.79
N TRP A 173 -14.38 -17.14 2.54
CA TRP A 173 -15.82 -17.28 2.58
C TRP A 173 -16.30 -17.04 4.00
N ASN A 174 -17.22 -16.10 4.17
CA ASN A 174 -17.83 -15.79 5.45
C ASN A 174 -19.22 -16.44 5.53
N PHE A 175 -19.28 -17.64 6.10
CA PHE A 175 -20.55 -18.35 6.34
C PHE A 175 -21.12 -18.06 7.75
N GLY A 176 -20.79 -16.91 8.34
CA GLY A 176 -21.26 -16.47 9.65
C GLY A 176 -20.53 -17.12 10.82
N PHE A 177 -20.53 -18.46 10.91
CA PHE A 177 -19.93 -19.21 12.04
C PHE A 177 -18.59 -19.88 11.68
N THR A 178 -18.25 -19.97 10.39
CA THR A 178 -17.02 -20.57 9.90
C THR A 178 -16.46 -19.77 8.74
N ASN A 179 -15.13 -19.61 8.74
CA ASN A 179 -14.38 -19.02 7.65
C ASN A 179 -13.60 -20.11 6.94
N MET A 180 -13.74 -20.19 5.61
CA MET A 180 -12.96 -21.08 4.77
C MET A 180 -12.13 -20.23 3.80
N THR A 181 -10.82 -20.49 3.72
CA THR A 181 -9.97 -19.77 2.77
C THR A 181 -10.49 -20.00 1.35
N LEU A 182 -10.86 -18.93 0.67
CA LEU A 182 -11.29 -18.95 -0.73
C LEU A 182 -10.07 -18.87 -1.65
N LEU A 183 -9.25 -17.84 -1.47
CA LEU A 183 -8.09 -17.56 -2.30
C LEU A 183 -7.10 -16.66 -1.57
N THR A 184 -5.91 -16.52 -2.13
CA THR A 184 -4.96 -15.47 -1.79
C THR A 184 -4.72 -14.57 -3.00
N PHE A 185 -4.36 -13.32 -2.76
CA PHE A 185 -4.18 -12.33 -3.81
C PHE A 185 -3.09 -11.32 -3.46
N VAL A 186 -2.62 -10.58 -4.47
CA VAL A 186 -1.69 -9.48 -4.31
C VAL A 186 -2.27 -8.21 -4.94
N LEU A 187 -2.01 -7.06 -4.32
CA LEU A 187 -2.40 -5.72 -4.76
C LEU A 187 -1.18 -4.80 -4.87
N ALA A 188 -1.08 -3.98 -5.94
CA ALA A 188 -0.02 -2.98 -6.12
C ALA A 188 -0.51 -1.70 -6.78
#